data_AF-A0A6L8MM72-F1
#
_entry.id   AF-A0A6L8MM72-F1
#
_cell.length_a   1.000
_cell.length_b   1.000
_cell.length_c   1.000
_cell.angle_alpha   90.00
_cell.angle_beta   90.00
_cell.angle_gamma   90.00
#
_symmetry.space_group_name_H-M   'P 1'
#
loop_
_entity.id
_entity.type
_entity.pdbx_description
1 polymer ?
#
loop_
_entity_poly.entity_id
_entity_poly.type
_entity_poly.pdbx_seq_one_letter_code
_entity_poly.pdbx_strand_id
1 'polypeptide(L)'
;MFNVAQLLQPVSAERRCGDDIAFSSEVDAIAKARQHDDPTLEQGEWTTALKEADWQFVASRCAEMIATRSKDLRLAAWLAEASARTRGLRGLGDGYAVLAGLCEQYWTDLYPLVDDGDYDQRIGNLFWLLARTPPLVQECAAQAPSLEDAEYCLAMLTALERVVDTQLGADGPGFSVAREALQAVVRELAPYGVSATLVDSPAATVGNVAMAPGGGVQNRAQALQQLRLVAEFFRRTEPHSPVAYLAERAASWGEMPLHVWLRAVIKDPAIIAGVEELLGAAPTAE
;
A
#
# COMPACT_ATOMS: atom_id res chain seq x y z
N MET A 1 -18.60 -5.52 18.81
CA MET A 1 -18.20 -4.44 17.89
C MET A 1 -17.19 -3.59 18.65
N PHE A 2 -16.00 -3.40 18.09
CA PHE A 2 -14.91 -2.67 18.77
C PHE A 2 -14.80 -1.27 18.17
N ASN A 3 -14.49 -0.28 19.01
CA ASN A 3 -14.23 1.10 18.59
C ASN A 3 -12.71 1.33 18.55
N VAL A 4 -12.19 2.01 17.53
CA VAL A 4 -10.78 2.42 17.41
C VAL A 4 -10.27 3.03 18.71
N ALA A 5 -11.02 3.96 19.33
CA ALA A 5 -10.61 4.62 20.57
C ALA A 5 -10.48 3.66 21.77
N GLN A 6 -11.25 2.57 21.80
CA GLN A 6 -11.15 1.54 22.83
C GLN A 6 -9.89 0.69 22.62
N LEU A 7 -9.57 0.35 21.37
CA LEU A 7 -8.39 -0.45 21.04
C LEU A 7 -7.08 0.30 21.30
N LEU A 8 -7.11 1.63 21.29
CA LEU A 8 -5.96 2.48 21.60
C LEU A 8 -5.80 2.80 23.10
N GLN A 9 -6.71 2.38 23.97
CA GLN A 9 -6.48 2.45 25.42
C GLN A 9 -5.32 1.55 25.83
N PRO A 10 -4.49 1.92 26.81
CA PRO A 10 -3.41 1.05 27.29
C PRO A 10 -3.97 -0.27 27.83
N VAL A 11 -3.23 -1.37 27.67
CA VAL A 11 -3.64 -2.69 28.18
C VAL A 11 -3.80 -2.67 29.71
N SER A 12 -2.87 -2.00 30.39
CA SER A 12 -2.91 -1.73 31.84
C SER A 12 -2.10 -0.48 32.17
N ALA A 13 -2.20 0.01 33.42
CA ALA A 13 -1.43 1.16 33.87
C ALA A 13 0.08 0.87 33.93
N GLU A 14 0.45 -0.37 34.30
CA GLU A 14 1.83 -0.80 34.50
C GLU A 14 2.46 -1.33 33.21
N ARG A 15 1.67 -2.04 32.39
CA ARG A 15 2.08 -2.58 31.09
C ARG A 15 1.19 -2.01 30.00
N ARG A 16 1.56 -0.83 29.50
CA ARG A 16 0.78 -0.10 28.48
C ARG A 16 0.59 -0.89 27.19
N CYS A 17 1.65 -1.56 26.73
CA CYS A 17 1.63 -2.41 25.55
C CYS A 17 1.25 -3.87 25.83
N GLY A 18 1.09 -4.25 27.10
CA GLY A 18 0.80 -5.63 27.47
C GLY A 18 2.01 -6.55 27.34
N ASP A 19 1.80 -7.76 26.81
CA ASP A 19 2.79 -8.84 26.74
C ASP A 19 3.15 -9.21 25.30
N ASP A 20 4.32 -9.83 25.12
CA ASP A 20 4.69 -10.45 23.85
C ASP A 20 3.82 -11.69 23.59
N ILE A 21 3.31 -11.79 22.36
CA ILE A 21 2.41 -12.84 21.91
C ILE A 21 3.00 -13.65 20.74
N ALA A 22 4.31 -13.60 20.51
CA ALA A 22 4.99 -14.34 19.44
C ALA A 22 4.63 -15.84 19.41
N PHE A 23 4.47 -16.47 20.59
CA PHE A 23 4.17 -17.90 20.77
C PHE A 23 2.78 -18.18 21.39
N SER A 24 1.83 -17.27 21.20
CA SER A 24 0.48 -17.41 21.76
C SER A 24 -0.38 -18.37 20.92
N SER A 25 -1.02 -19.34 21.59
CA SER A 25 -1.99 -20.24 20.97
C SER A 25 -3.20 -19.52 20.37
N GLU A 26 -3.54 -18.34 20.92
CA GLU A 26 -4.59 -17.46 20.43
C GLU A 26 -4.19 -16.85 19.07
N VAL A 27 -2.93 -16.46 18.89
CA VAL A 27 -2.39 -16.00 17.60
C VAL A 27 -2.40 -17.14 16.57
N ASP A 28 -2.03 -18.36 16.98
CA ASP A 28 -2.09 -19.53 16.11
C ASP A 28 -3.52 -19.84 15.65
N ALA A 29 -4.49 -19.72 16.57
CA ALA A 29 -5.91 -19.89 16.25
C ALA A 29 -6.41 -18.83 15.25
N ILE A 30 -5.99 -17.57 15.40
CA ILE A 30 -6.29 -16.51 14.44
C ILE A 30 -5.67 -16.79 13.09
N ALA A 31 -4.38 -17.16 13.05
CA ALA A 31 -3.68 -17.49 11.81
C ALA A 31 -4.36 -18.66 11.09
N LYS A 32 -4.77 -19.70 11.82
CA LYS A 32 -5.54 -20.83 11.29
C LYS A 32 -6.91 -20.40 10.77
N ALA A 33 -7.61 -19.49 11.43
CA ALA A 33 -8.92 -19.01 10.99
C ALA A 33 -8.87 -18.17 9.70
N ARG A 34 -7.71 -17.55 9.39
CA ARG A 34 -7.48 -16.81 8.13
C ARG A 34 -7.20 -17.71 6.93
N GLN A 35 -6.80 -18.96 7.14
CA GLN A 35 -6.52 -19.90 6.06
C GLN A 35 -7.83 -20.37 5.43
N HIS A 36 -7.91 -20.23 4.11
CA HIS A 36 -8.93 -20.87 3.29
C HIS A 36 -8.27 -21.93 2.39
N ASP A 37 -9.04 -22.94 2.01
CA ASP A 37 -8.60 -23.91 1.01
C ASP A 37 -8.70 -23.29 -0.39
N ASP A 38 -7.84 -23.74 -1.31
CA ASP A 38 -7.91 -23.35 -2.71
C ASP A 38 -8.95 -24.24 -3.42
N PRO A 39 -10.06 -23.67 -3.92
CA PRO A 39 -11.13 -24.43 -4.56
C PRO A 39 -10.70 -25.03 -5.91
N THR A 40 -9.54 -24.63 -6.46
CA THR A 40 -9.03 -25.10 -7.75
C THR A 40 -8.15 -26.35 -7.66
N LEU A 41 -7.79 -26.79 -6.44
CA LEU A 41 -6.99 -27.99 -6.21
C LEU A 41 -7.86 -29.24 -6.19
N GLU A 42 -7.47 -30.28 -6.93
CA GLU A 42 -8.14 -31.59 -6.90
C GLU A 42 -7.99 -32.24 -5.52
N GLN A 43 -9.10 -32.44 -4.80
CA GLN A 43 -9.12 -32.98 -3.43
C GLN A 43 -8.86 -34.51 -3.34
N GLY A 44 -8.64 -35.21 -4.46
CA GLY A 44 -8.49 -36.67 -4.47
C GLY A 44 -9.72 -37.41 -3.93
N GLU A 45 -9.55 -38.67 -3.49
CA GLU A 45 -10.65 -39.52 -2.95
C GLU A 45 -11.15 -39.12 -1.56
N TRP A 46 -10.48 -38.17 -0.87
CA TRP A 46 -10.87 -37.68 0.44
C TRP A 46 -11.48 -36.28 0.30
N THR A 47 -12.79 -36.22 0.03
CA THR A 47 -13.53 -34.95 0.00
C THR A 47 -13.68 -34.40 1.41
N THR A 48 -13.05 -33.26 1.68
CA THR A 48 -13.28 -32.50 2.91
C THR A 48 -14.03 -31.22 2.56
N ALA A 49 -14.90 -30.75 3.45
CA ALA A 49 -15.57 -29.47 3.24
C ALA A 49 -14.49 -28.38 3.11
N LEU A 50 -14.48 -27.67 1.98
CA LEU A 50 -13.57 -26.54 1.74
C LEU A 50 -13.63 -25.62 2.94
N LYS A 51 -12.48 -25.41 3.58
CA LYS A 51 -12.37 -24.52 4.70
C LYS A 51 -12.46 -23.08 4.19
N GLU A 52 -13.53 -22.40 4.54
CA GLU A 52 -13.63 -20.95 4.37
C GLU A 52 -12.99 -20.23 5.56
N ALA A 53 -12.37 -19.07 5.29
CA ALA A 53 -11.79 -18.26 6.35
C ALA A 53 -12.90 -17.59 7.18
N ASP A 54 -12.80 -17.68 8.51
CA ASP A 54 -13.76 -17.05 9.44
C ASP A 54 -13.30 -15.63 9.79
N TRP A 55 -13.57 -14.68 8.88
CA TRP A 55 -13.14 -13.29 9.04
C TRP A 55 -13.81 -12.59 10.23
N GLN A 56 -15.02 -13.01 10.62
CA GLN A 56 -15.71 -12.44 11.77
C GLN A 56 -15.03 -12.85 13.07
N PHE A 57 -14.61 -14.11 13.18
CA PHE A 57 -13.77 -14.60 14.28
C PHE A 57 -12.43 -13.88 14.33
N VAL A 58 -11.74 -13.77 13.19
CA VAL A 58 -10.43 -13.09 13.10
C VAL A 58 -10.53 -11.65 13.58
N ALA A 59 -11.49 -10.87 13.06
CA ALA A 59 -11.69 -9.49 13.47
C ALA A 59 -11.99 -9.38 14.97
N SER A 60 -12.85 -10.27 15.50
CA SER A 60 -13.25 -10.21 16.90
C SER A 60 -12.09 -10.56 17.84
N ARG A 61 -11.31 -11.58 17.50
CA ARG A 61 -10.18 -12.04 18.32
C ARG A 61 -8.99 -11.12 18.27
N CYS A 62 -8.62 -10.59 17.10
CA CYS A 62 -7.57 -9.58 17.01
C CYS A 62 -7.90 -8.35 17.88
N ALA A 63 -9.13 -7.85 17.78
CA ALA A 63 -9.54 -6.67 18.54
C ALA A 63 -9.57 -6.91 20.07
N GLU A 64 -10.07 -8.07 20.51
CA GLU A 64 -10.02 -8.47 21.93
C GLU A 64 -8.57 -8.55 22.45
N MET A 65 -7.67 -9.18 21.69
CA MET A 65 -6.26 -9.30 22.07
C MET A 65 -5.56 -7.93 22.08
N ILE A 66 -5.83 -7.06 21.11
CA ILE A 66 -5.30 -5.69 21.10
C ILE A 66 -5.79 -4.92 22.32
N ALA A 67 -7.06 -5.05 22.70
CA ALA A 67 -7.64 -4.34 23.83
C ALA A 67 -7.07 -4.81 25.18
N THR A 68 -6.80 -6.11 25.34
CA THR A 68 -6.62 -6.72 26.66
C THR A 68 -5.29 -7.44 26.89
N ARG A 69 -4.51 -7.70 25.84
CA ARG A 69 -3.32 -8.57 25.93
C ARG A 69 -2.08 -7.92 25.37
N SER A 70 -2.11 -7.39 24.16
CA SER A 70 -0.90 -6.91 23.48
C SER A 70 -1.18 -5.84 22.44
N LYS A 71 -0.43 -4.73 22.49
CA LYS A 71 -0.36 -3.77 21.40
C LYS A 71 0.64 -4.29 20.38
N ASP A 72 0.14 -4.94 19.34
CA ASP A 72 0.94 -5.68 18.37
C ASP A 72 0.54 -5.33 16.92
N LEU A 73 1.53 -5.01 16.09
CA LEU A 73 1.35 -4.61 14.69
C LEU A 73 0.80 -5.74 13.80
N ARG A 74 1.18 -6.99 14.05
CA ARG A 74 0.69 -8.15 13.30
C ARG A 74 -0.79 -8.35 13.56
N LEU A 75 -1.23 -8.25 14.83
CA LEU A 75 -2.65 -8.30 15.17
C LEU A 75 -3.43 -7.15 14.52
N ALA A 76 -2.89 -5.93 14.54
CA ALA A 76 -3.53 -4.77 13.95
C ALA A 76 -3.62 -4.88 12.42
N ALA A 77 -2.59 -5.42 11.75
CA ALA A 77 -2.62 -5.70 10.32
C ALA A 77 -3.67 -6.76 9.96
N TRP A 78 -3.76 -7.84 10.73
CA TRP A 78 -4.79 -8.87 10.52
C TRP A 78 -6.20 -8.37 10.83
N LEU A 79 -6.35 -7.49 11.83
CA LEU A 79 -7.61 -6.82 12.12
C LEU A 79 -8.04 -5.94 10.95
N ALA A 80 -7.13 -5.23 10.29
CA ALA A 80 -7.42 -4.40 9.13
C ALA A 80 -7.92 -5.24 7.95
N GLU A 81 -7.24 -6.36 7.61
CA GLU A 81 -7.70 -7.29 6.57
C GLU A 81 -9.09 -7.86 6.89
N ALA A 82 -9.29 -8.37 8.12
CA ALA A 82 -10.56 -8.96 8.51
C ALA A 82 -11.69 -7.92 8.56
N SER A 83 -11.39 -6.69 8.98
CA SER A 83 -12.37 -5.59 8.98
C SER A 83 -12.74 -5.17 7.57
N ALA A 84 -11.81 -5.17 6.62
CA ALA A 84 -12.12 -4.92 5.21
C ALA A 84 -13.11 -5.96 4.67
N ARG A 85 -12.88 -7.24 4.95
CA ARG A 85 -13.71 -8.35 4.45
C ARG A 85 -15.08 -8.46 5.13
N THR A 86 -15.25 -7.90 6.33
CA THR A 86 -16.51 -7.96 7.09
C THR A 86 -17.31 -6.65 7.05
N ARG A 87 -16.64 -5.51 6.85
CA ARG A 87 -17.24 -4.17 6.96
C ARG A 87 -16.82 -3.22 5.82
N GLY A 88 -16.22 -3.74 4.75
CA GLY A 88 -15.82 -2.98 3.57
C GLY A 88 -14.77 -1.90 3.87
N LEU A 89 -14.78 -0.83 3.06
CA LEU A 89 -13.81 0.27 3.17
C LEU A 89 -13.86 0.99 4.52
N ARG A 90 -15.03 1.09 5.17
CA ARG A 90 -15.12 1.63 6.54
C ARG A 90 -14.28 0.80 7.51
N GLY A 91 -14.40 -0.53 7.42
CA GLY A 91 -13.63 -1.45 8.26
C GLY A 91 -12.14 -1.40 7.99
N LEU A 92 -11.73 -1.29 6.72
CA LEU A 92 -10.33 -1.12 6.36
C LEU A 92 -9.77 0.20 6.92
N GLY A 93 -10.52 1.29 6.79
CA GLY A 93 -10.19 2.60 7.37
C GLY A 93 -10.00 2.55 8.88
N ASP A 94 -10.91 1.89 9.61
CA ASP A 94 -10.76 1.68 11.06
C ASP A 94 -9.47 0.89 11.38
N GLY A 95 -9.12 -0.09 10.55
CA GLY A 95 -7.87 -0.86 10.67
C GLY A 95 -6.63 0.03 10.55
N TYR A 96 -6.59 0.90 9.54
CA TYR A 96 -5.52 1.90 9.40
C TYR A 96 -5.49 2.90 10.55
N ALA A 97 -6.66 3.32 11.06
CA ALA A 97 -6.74 4.21 12.22
C ALA A 97 -6.14 3.56 13.48
N VAL A 98 -6.39 2.28 13.71
CA VAL A 98 -5.76 1.51 14.79
C VAL A 98 -4.25 1.44 14.59
N LEU A 99 -3.77 1.06 13.40
CA LEU A 99 -2.34 1.00 13.10
C LEU A 99 -1.65 2.35 13.31
N ALA A 100 -2.24 3.43 12.81
CA ALA A 100 -1.70 4.78 12.95
C ALA A 100 -1.63 5.17 14.43
N GLY A 101 -2.69 4.94 15.19
CA GLY A 101 -2.73 5.22 16.63
C GLY A 101 -1.73 4.39 17.43
N LEU A 102 -1.53 3.11 17.06
CA LEU A 102 -0.52 2.27 17.71
C LEU A 102 0.90 2.78 17.43
N CYS A 103 1.22 3.10 16.17
CA CYS A 103 2.50 3.66 15.79
C CYS A 103 2.75 5.05 16.37
N GLU A 104 1.70 5.84 16.62
CA GLU A 104 1.84 7.19 17.18
C GLU A 104 1.99 7.17 18.71
N GLN A 105 1.23 6.33 19.41
CA GLN A 105 1.13 6.36 20.87
C GLN A 105 2.06 5.38 21.59
N TYR A 106 2.46 4.30 20.92
CA TYR A 106 3.11 3.16 21.57
C TYR A 106 4.43 2.74 20.92
N TRP A 107 4.94 3.47 19.92
CA TRP A 107 6.07 3.05 19.08
C TRP A 107 7.24 2.42 19.84
N THR A 108 7.68 3.02 20.94
CA THR A 108 8.83 2.54 21.72
C THR A 108 8.62 1.10 22.22
N ASP A 109 7.45 0.81 22.79
CA ASP A 109 7.15 -0.47 23.46
C ASP A 109 6.19 -1.35 22.64
N LEU A 110 5.89 -0.97 21.39
CA LEU A 110 4.95 -1.67 20.50
C LEU A 110 5.51 -3.04 20.08
N TYR A 111 4.68 -4.08 20.04
CA TYR A 111 5.09 -5.38 19.56
C TYR A 111 4.98 -5.49 18.02
N PRO A 112 5.89 -6.23 17.35
CA PRO A 112 7.09 -6.86 17.90
C PRO A 112 8.10 -5.84 18.43
N LEU A 113 8.75 -6.19 19.55
CA LEU A 113 9.81 -5.36 20.13
C LEU A 113 10.98 -5.26 19.15
N VAL A 114 11.62 -4.09 19.18
CA VAL A 114 12.77 -3.78 18.33
C VAL A 114 14.04 -4.06 19.12
N ASP A 115 14.96 -4.79 18.50
CA ASP A 115 16.30 -5.02 19.04
C ASP A 115 17.30 -4.19 18.24
N ASP A 116 18.13 -3.40 18.93
CA ASP A 116 19.19 -2.56 18.35
C ASP A 116 18.79 -1.73 17.10
N GLY A 117 17.54 -1.24 17.04
CA GLY A 117 17.05 -0.44 15.92
C GLY A 117 16.66 -1.23 14.66
N ASP A 118 16.64 -2.56 14.74
CA ASP A 118 16.12 -3.43 13.68
C ASP A 118 14.59 -3.40 13.66
N TYR A 119 14.04 -2.69 12.68
CA TYR A 119 12.60 -2.54 12.47
C TYR A 119 12.02 -3.54 11.47
N ASP A 120 12.78 -4.53 10.99
CA ASP A 120 12.40 -5.40 9.87
C ASP A 120 11.06 -6.11 10.10
N GLN A 121 10.81 -6.59 11.32
CA GLN A 121 9.54 -7.24 11.64
C GLN A 121 8.36 -6.26 11.59
N ARG A 122 8.54 -5.01 12.04
CA ARG A 122 7.48 -3.98 11.99
C ARG A 122 7.23 -3.56 10.54
N ILE A 123 8.30 -3.32 9.78
CA ILE A 123 8.26 -3.00 8.35
C ILE A 123 7.58 -4.13 7.58
N GLY A 124 7.91 -5.39 7.86
CA GLY A 124 7.34 -6.56 7.21
C GLY A 124 5.82 -6.67 7.41
N ASN A 125 5.32 -6.40 8.61
CA ASN A 125 3.87 -6.39 8.88
C ASN A 125 3.14 -5.28 8.12
N LEU A 126 3.71 -4.08 8.09
CA LEU A 126 3.15 -2.94 7.34
C LEU A 126 3.20 -3.20 5.83
N PHE A 127 4.34 -3.66 5.31
CA PHE A 127 4.53 -4.01 3.91
C PHE A 127 3.53 -5.08 3.47
N TRP A 128 3.35 -6.14 4.27
CA TRP A 128 2.38 -7.20 3.96
C TRP A 128 0.96 -6.64 3.82
N LEU A 129 0.51 -5.78 4.74
CA LEU A 129 -0.81 -5.16 4.65
C LEU A 129 -0.93 -4.24 3.43
N LEU A 130 0.09 -3.44 3.15
CA LEU A 130 0.11 -2.53 2.01
C LEU A 130 0.06 -3.29 0.68
N ALA A 131 0.81 -4.38 0.54
CA ALA A 131 0.75 -5.26 -0.63
C ALA A 131 -0.63 -5.93 -0.77
N ARG A 132 -1.30 -6.22 0.34
CA ARG A 132 -2.66 -6.80 0.37
C ARG A 132 -3.76 -5.77 0.14
N THR A 133 -3.47 -4.48 0.26
CA THR A 133 -4.47 -3.41 0.19
C THR A 133 -5.15 -3.31 -1.17
N PRO A 134 -4.44 -3.25 -2.33
CA PRO A 134 -5.09 -3.14 -3.63
C PRO A 134 -6.16 -4.22 -3.91
N PRO A 135 -5.89 -5.53 -3.73
CA PRO A 135 -6.93 -6.53 -3.94
C PRO A 135 -8.08 -6.42 -2.92
N LEU A 136 -7.82 -6.05 -1.67
CA LEU A 136 -8.91 -5.81 -0.69
C LEU A 136 -9.79 -4.63 -1.10
N VAL A 137 -9.19 -3.54 -1.59
CA VAL A 137 -9.93 -2.37 -2.07
C VAL A 137 -10.79 -2.74 -3.27
N GLN A 138 -10.27 -3.55 -4.20
CA GLN A 138 -11.03 -4.05 -5.34
C GLN A 138 -12.21 -4.94 -4.91
N GLU A 139 -11.98 -5.88 -3.98
CA GLU A 139 -13.02 -6.73 -3.38
C GLU A 139 -14.12 -5.88 -2.71
N CYS A 140 -13.73 -4.82 -1.99
CA CYS A 140 -14.67 -3.91 -1.33
C CYS A 140 -15.42 -3.03 -2.33
N ALA A 141 -14.76 -2.54 -3.38
CA ALA A 141 -15.37 -1.70 -4.42
C ALA A 141 -16.48 -2.44 -5.18
N ALA A 142 -16.33 -3.75 -5.38
CA ALA A 142 -17.36 -4.59 -5.98
C ALA A 142 -18.66 -4.67 -5.15
N GLN A 143 -18.63 -4.29 -3.87
CA GLN A 143 -19.78 -4.30 -2.96
C GLN A 143 -20.49 -2.94 -2.89
N ALA A 144 -20.24 -2.04 -3.85
CA ALA A 144 -20.83 -0.70 -3.93
C ALA A 144 -20.67 0.12 -2.62
N PRO A 145 -19.43 0.42 -2.21
CA PRO A 145 -19.18 1.20 -1.00
C PRO A 145 -19.66 2.64 -1.16
N SER A 146 -19.91 3.33 -0.04
CA SER A 146 -20.22 4.76 -0.07
C SER A 146 -18.96 5.60 -0.33
N LEU A 147 -19.14 6.78 -0.94
CA LEU A 147 -18.05 7.74 -1.13
C LEU A 147 -17.42 8.13 0.22
N GLU A 148 -18.24 8.33 1.26
CA GLU A 148 -17.78 8.68 2.61
C GLU A 148 -16.85 7.60 3.19
N ASP A 149 -17.18 6.32 3.02
CA ASP A 149 -16.35 5.22 3.51
C ASP A 149 -15.01 5.15 2.76
N ALA A 150 -15.02 5.41 1.45
CA ALA A 150 -13.81 5.44 0.62
C ALA A 150 -12.90 6.61 0.99
N GLU A 151 -13.46 7.81 1.17
CA GLU A 151 -12.73 9.02 1.61
C GLU A 151 -12.16 8.83 3.01
N TYR A 152 -12.95 8.27 3.93
CA TYR A 152 -12.48 7.94 5.28
C TYR A 152 -11.32 6.94 5.25
N CYS A 153 -11.44 5.86 4.48
CA CYS A 153 -10.38 4.86 4.35
C CYS A 153 -9.09 5.47 3.79
N LEU A 154 -9.19 6.31 2.76
CA LEU A 154 -8.06 7.03 2.19
C LEU A 154 -7.41 7.97 3.22
N ALA A 155 -8.21 8.74 3.96
CA ALA A 155 -7.70 9.64 4.98
C ALA A 155 -6.93 8.90 6.08
N MET A 156 -7.42 7.73 6.52
CA MET A 156 -6.75 6.91 7.55
C MET A 156 -5.49 6.24 7.01
N LEU A 157 -5.45 5.82 5.74
CA LEU A 157 -4.21 5.34 5.11
C LEU A 157 -3.15 6.45 5.06
N THR A 158 -3.53 7.67 4.67
CA THR A 158 -2.62 8.83 4.65
C THR A 158 -2.15 9.21 6.07
N ALA A 159 -3.00 9.08 7.08
CA ALA A 159 -2.61 9.28 8.47
C ALA A 159 -1.58 8.22 8.92
N LEU A 160 -1.77 6.95 8.54
CA LEU A 160 -0.82 5.88 8.81
C LEU A 160 0.52 6.14 8.12
N GLU A 161 0.52 6.52 6.83
CA GLU A 161 1.72 6.89 6.06
C GLU A 161 2.54 7.96 6.80
N ARG A 162 1.89 9.07 7.19
CA ARG A 162 2.55 10.16 7.92
C ARG A 162 3.22 9.68 9.21
N VAL A 163 2.53 8.86 10.00
CA VAL A 163 3.07 8.35 11.27
C VAL A 163 4.24 7.40 11.02
N VAL A 164 4.11 6.51 10.04
CA VAL A 164 5.17 5.57 9.66
C VAL A 164 6.42 6.32 9.16
N ASP A 165 6.26 7.32 8.31
CA ASP A 165 7.36 8.17 7.82
C ASP A 165 8.06 8.91 8.97
N THR A 166 7.30 9.33 9.99
CA THR A 166 7.88 9.97 11.19
C THR A 166 8.78 9.01 11.97
N GLN A 167 8.42 7.72 12.01
CA GLN A 167 9.15 6.72 12.79
C GLN A 167 10.30 6.07 12.03
N LEU A 168 10.14 5.83 10.74
CA LEU A 168 11.04 5.03 9.92
C LEU A 168 11.75 5.82 8.81
N GLY A 169 11.30 7.03 8.50
CA GLY A 169 11.88 7.85 7.44
C GLY A 169 11.96 7.11 6.11
N ALA A 170 13.15 7.09 5.49
CA ALA A 170 13.38 6.46 4.20
C ALA A 170 13.36 4.93 4.23
N ASP A 171 13.44 4.31 5.42
CA ASP A 171 13.44 2.85 5.60
C ASP A 171 12.01 2.28 5.69
N GLY A 172 10.99 3.14 5.70
CA GLY A 172 9.58 2.74 5.73
C GLY A 172 9.10 2.08 4.42
N PRO A 173 8.02 1.28 4.48
CA PRO A 173 7.43 0.69 3.27
C PRO A 173 6.72 1.76 2.42
N GLY A 174 6.66 1.55 1.10
CA GLY A 174 5.96 2.47 0.19
C GLY A 174 4.43 2.35 0.25
N PHE A 175 3.74 3.47 0.39
CA PHE A 175 2.27 3.55 0.46
C PHE A 175 1.59 3.88 -0.87
N SER A 176 2.34 4.24 -1.92
CA SER A 176 1.80 4.79 -3.17
C SER A 176 0.77 3.87 -3.83
N VAL A 177 1.05 2.58 -3.95
CA VAL A 177 0.17 1.62 -4.63
C VAL A 177 -1.17 1.46 -3.89
N ALA A 178 -1.12 1.37 -2.55
CA ALA A 178 -2.31 1.31 -1.71
C ALA A 178 -3.14 2.60 -1.82
N ARG A 179 -2.46 3.76 -1.84
CA ARG A 179 -3.08 5.09 -1.97
C ARG A 179 -3.76 5.25 -3.32
N GLU A 180 -3.08 4.87 -4.40
CA GLU A 180 -3.61 4.94 -5.77
C GLU A 180 -4.87 4.08 -5.94
N ALA A 181 -4.89 2.88 -5.35
CA ALA A 181 -6.08 2.01 -5.37
C ALA A 181 -7.30 2.67 -4.71
N LEU A 182 -7.14 3.26 -3.52
CA LEU A 182 -8.22 3.98 -2.84
C LEU A 182 -8.63 5.26 -3.59
N GLN A 183 -7.68 6.02 -4.12
CA GLN A 183 -7.97 7.20 -4.93
C GLN A 183 -8.74 6.87 -6.21
N ALA A 184 -8.48 5.71 -6.83
CA ALA A 184 -9.25 5.26 -7.98
C ALA A 184 -10.72 5.04 -7.61
N VAL A 185 -10.99 4.32 -6.50
CA VAL A 185 -12.36 4.12 -6.01
C VAL A 185 -13.04 5.45 -5.67
N VAL A 186 -12.35 6.36 -4.98
CA VAL A 186 -12.91 7.69 -4.67
C VAL A 186 -13.26 8.46 -5.95
N ARG A 187 -12.41 8.44 -6.98
CA ARG A 187 -12.68 9.10 -8.27
C ARG A 187 -13.87 8.48 -9.01
N GLU A 188 -14.06 7.18 -8.91
CA GLU A 188 -15.18 6.47 -9.53
C GLU A 188 -16.51 6.75 -8.83
N LEU A 189 -16.49 6.85 -7.49
CA LEU A 189 -17.68 7.13 -6.67
C LEU A 189 -18.05 8.61 -6.62
N ALA A 190 -17.06 9.51 -6.76
CA ALA A 190 -17.30 10.93 -6.79
C ALA A 190 -18.20 11.24 -7.99
N PRO A 191 -19.37 11.88 -7.79
CA PRO A 191 -20.21 12.25 -8.91
C PRO A 191 -19.37 13.09 -9.87
N TYR A 192 -19.38 12.74 -11.16
CA TYR A 192 -18.90 13.64 -12.21
C TYR A 192 -19.49 15.00 -11.90
N GLY A 193 -18.63 15.94 -11.50
CA GLY A 193 -19.06 17.21 -10.98
C GLY A 193 -20.11 17.79 -11.93
N VAL A 194 -21.30 18.03 -11.40
CA VAL A 194 -22.26 18.94 -12.03
C VAL A 194 -21.43 20.18 -12.39
N SER A 195 -21.33 20.49 -13.69
CA SER A 195 -20.83 21.78 -14.15
C SER A 195 -21.76 22.84 -13.57
N ALA A 196 -21.48 23.28 -12.35
CA ALA A 196 -22.13 24.39 -11.72
C ALA A 196 -21.55 25.66 -12.36
N THR A 197 -22.15 26.07 -13.47
CA THR A 197 -22.12 27.46 -13.92
C THR A 197 -22.64 28.35 -12.80
N LEU A 198 -21.80 29.18 -12.16
CA LEU A 198 -22.22 30.48 -11.58
C LEU A 198 -21.02 31.43 -11.35
N VAL A 199 -21.01 32.49 -12.17
CA VAL A 199 -20.81 33.92 -11.85
C VAL A 199 -19.58 34.41 -11.05
N ASP A 200 -18.65 35.00 -11.81
CA ASP A 200 -17.90 36.26 -11.61
C ASP A 200 -17.85 36.95 -10.22
N SER A 201 -16.66 36.96 -9.58
CA SER A 201 -15.89 38.18 -9.21
C SER A 201 -14.64 37.88 -8.35
N PRO A 202 -13.63 38.78 -8.28
CA PRO A 202 -12.22 38.40 -8.16
C PRO A 202 -11.53 38.67 -6.81
N ALA A 203 -10.29 38.17 -6.73
CA ALA A 203 -9.15 38.55 -5.86
C ALA A 203 -8.93 37.77 -4.55
N ALA A 204 -7.93 36.87 -4.54
CA ALA A 204 -6.60 37.09 -3.94
C ALA A 204 -5.75 35.80 -3.96
N THR A 205 -4.50 35.95 -4.34
CA THR A 205 -3.54 34.91 -4.75
C THR A 205 -2.74 34.36 -3.57
N VAL A 206 -2.76 33.03 -3.37
CA VAL A 206 -1.63 32.27 -2.82
C VAL A 206 -1.50 30.97 -3.58
N GLY A 207 -0.60 30.97 -4.57
CA GLY A 207 0.29 29.86 -4.91
C GLY A 207 -0.26 28.44 -5.13
N ASN A 208 -1.46 28.27 -5.67
CA ASN A 208 -1.81 26.99 -6.29
C ASN A 208 -1.47 27.08 -7.78
N VAL A 209 -0.49 26.30 -8.24
CA VAL A 209 -0.29 26.10 -9.67
C VAL A 209 -1.45 25.25 -10.15
N ALA A 210 -2.52 25.92 -10.58
CA ALA A 210 -3.54 25.33 -11.41
C ALA A 210 -2.83 24.76 -12.65
N MET A 211 -2.78 23.43 -12.75
CA MET A 211 -2.36 22.77 -13.97
C MET A 211 -3.42 23.10 -15.01
N ALA A 212 -3.07 23.97 -15.96
CA ALA A 212 -3.89 24.19 -17.15
C ALA A 212 -4.21 22.81 -17.78
N PRO A 213 -5.37 22.62 -18.41
CA PRO A 213 -5.68 21.40 -19.14
C PRO A 213 -4.85 21.37 -20.43
N GLY A 214 -3.54 21.19 -20.29
CA GLY A 214 -2.62 20.86 -21.38
C GLY A 214 -2.74 19.38 -21.61
N GLY A 215 -3.20 19.00 -22.80
CA GLY A 215 -3.56 17.64 -23.19
C GLY A 215 -2.59 16.58 -22.65
N GLY A 216 -3.17 15.51 -22.10
CA GLY A 216 -2.41 14.35 -21.62
C GLY A 216 -1.44 13.84 -22.68
N VAL A 217 -0.45 13.07 -22.26
CA VAL A 217 0.56 12.48 -23.14
C VAL A 217 -0.12 11.74 -24.31
N GLN A 218 -0.01 12.27 -25.52
CA GLN A 218 -0.67 11.71 -26.72
C GLN A 218 0.22 10.72 -27.46
N ASN A 219 1.53 10.78 -27.27
CA ASN A 219 2.47 9.92 -27.97
C ASN A 219 3.77 9.71 -27.18
N ARG A 220 4.53 8.70 -27.60
CA ARG A 220 5.80 8.29 -26.97
C ARG A 220 6.80 9.45 -26.89
N ALA A 221 6.92 10.28 -27.91
CA ALA A 221 7.86 11.40 -27.91
C ALA A 221 7.51 12.43 -26.82
N GLN A 222 6.22 12.73 -26.63
CA GLN A 222 5.75 13.59 -25.55
C GLN A 222 6.00 12.98 -24.17
N ALA A 223 5.83 11.67 -24.01
CA ALA A 223 6.10 10.97 -22.75
C ALA A 223 7.57 11.12 -22.32
N LEU A 224 8.49 10.87 -23.26
CA LEU A 224 9.93 10.95 -23.02
C LEU A 224 10.38 12.40 -22.78
N GLN A 225 9.75 13.36 -23.45
CA GLN A 225 10.00 14.78 -23.18
C GLN A 225 9.53 15.20 -21.79
N GLN A 226 8.40 14.70 -21.30
CA GLN A 226 7.94 14.97 -19.94
C GLN A 226 8.90 14.37 -18.89
N LEU A 227 9.42 13.16 -19.11
CA LEU A 227 10.43 12.58 -18.21
C LEU A 227 11.70 13.44 -18.11
N ARG A 228 12.14 14.07 -19.20
CA ARG A 228 13.26 15.01 -19.18
C ARG A 228 12.96 16.28 -18.42
N LEU A 229 11.76 16.85 -18.60
CA LEU A 229 11.32 18.02 -17.83
C LEU A 229 11.26 17.73 -16.33
N VAL A 230 10.82 16.51 -15.95
CA VAL A 230 10.85 16.04 -14.56
C VAL A 230 12.30 15.92 -14.06
N ALA A 231 13.20 15.31 -14.84
CA ALA A 231 14.61 15.20 -14.48
C ALA A 231 15.27 16.57 -14.27
N GLU A 232 15.01 17.55 -15.14
CA GLU A 232 15.52 18.92 -15.01
C GLU A 232 14.96 19.65 -13.79
N PHE A 233 13.68 19.46 -13.48
CA PHE A 233 13.06 20.01 -12.29
C PHE A 233 13.78 19.52 -11.04
N PHE A 234 13.94 18.19 -10.89
CA PHE A 234 14.63 17.61 -9.73
C PHE A 234 16.10 17.97 -9.67
N ARG A 235 16.84 18.12 -10.78
CA ARG A 235 18.23 18.64 -10.73
C ARG A 235 18.31 20.05 -10.15
N ARG A 236 17.30 20.88 -10.38
CA ARG A 236 17.27 22.27 -9.90
C ARG A 236 16.82 22.37 -8.45
N THR A 237 15.85 21.56 -8.03
CA THR A 237 15.28 21.61 -6.67
C THR A 237 16.00 20.69 -5.69
N GLU A 238 16.52 19.56 -6.17
CA GLU A 238 17.17 18.50 -5.39
C GLU A 238 18.37 17.89 -6.16
N PRO A 239 19.53 18.59 -6.23
CA PRO A 239 20.65 18.20 -7.10
C PRO A 239 21.23 16.80 -6.88
N HIS A 240 21.00 16.20 -5.71
CA HIS A 240 21.46 14.86 -5.33
C HIS A 240 20.34 13.81 -5.31
N SER A 241 19.14 14.16 -5.79
CA SER A 241 18.01 13.23 -5.83
C SER A 241 18.30 12.10 -6.83
N PRO A 242 18.17 10.82 -6.43
CA PRO A 242 18.29 9.70 -7.37
C PRO A 242 17.17 9.72 -8.42
N VAL A 243 16.04 10.42 -8.15
CA VAL A 243 14.92 10.55 -9.07
C VAL A 243 15.32 11.31 -10.34
N ALA A 244 16.12 12.37 -10.22
CA ALA A 244 16.62 13.13 -11.37
C ALA A 244 17.46 12.27 -12.31
N TYR A 245 18.28 11.39 -11.72
CA TYR A 245 19.11 10.45 -12.47
C TYR A 245 18.27 9.35 -13.13
N LEU A 246 17.33 8.76 -12.40
CA LEU A 246 16.46 7.68 -12.88
C LEU A 246 15.50 8.16 -13.98
N ALA A 247 14.91 9.36 -13.85
CA ALA A 247 14.03 9.94 -14.86
C ALA A 247 14.78 10.20 -16.19
N GLU A 248 16.02 10.70 -16.12
CA GLU A 248 16.87 10.87 -17.30
C GLU A 248 17.25 9.52 -17.92
N ARG A 249 17.59 8.53 -17.09
CA ARG A 249 17.90 7.17 -17.57
C ARG A 249 16.69 6.54 -18.25
N ALA A 250 15.50 6.63 -17.67
CA ALA A 250 14.26 6.15 -18.25
C ALA A 250 13.93 6.83 -19.59
N ALA A 251 14.11 8.16 -19.68
CA ALA A 251 13.95 8.88 -20.94
C ALA A 251 14.93 8.39 -22.02
N SER A 252 16.19 8.13 -21.63
CA SER A 252 17.23 7.62 -22.53
C SER A 252 17.07 6.15 -22.92
N TRP A 253 16.32 5.34 -22.14
CA TRP A 253 16.02 3.93 -22.42
C TRP A 253 14.75 3.73 -23.23
N GLY A 254 13.75 4.60 -23.08
CA GLY A 254 12.93 5.01 -24.23
C GLY A 254 13.86 5.53 -25.33
N GLU A 255 13.48 5.93 -26.54
CA GLU A 255 14.46 6.19 -27.63
C GLU A 255 15.32 5.01 -28.10
N MET A 256 15.90 4.17 -27.24
CA MET A 256 16.67 2.99 -27.63
C MET A 256 15.78 1.88 -28.20
N PRO A 257 16.21 1.20 -29.27
CA PRO A 257 15.65 -0.09 -29.67
C PRO A 257 15.86 -1.14 -28.58
N LEU A 258 14.89 -2.04 -28.40
CA LEU A 258 14.89 -3.04 -27.32
C LEU A 258 16.17 -3.89 -27.26
N HIS A 259 16.67 -4.35 -28.41
CA HIS A 259 17.90 -5.16 -28.48
C HIS A 259 19.15 -4.39 -28.02
N VAL A 260 19.23 -3.08 -28.30
CA VAL A 260 20.34 -2.22 -27.85
C VAL A 260 20.28 -2.03 -26.34
N TRP A 261 19.08 -1.81 -25.81
CA TRP A 261 18.86 -1.67 -24.36
C TRP A 261 19.20 -2.95 -23.60
N LEU A 262 18.75 -4.12 -24.09
CA LEU A 262 19.03 -5.43 -23.47
C LEU A 262 20.54 -5.67 -23.33
N ARG A 263 21.33 -5.35 -24.36
CA ARG A 263 22.80 -5.47 -24.34
C ARG A 263 23.47 -4.50 -23.36
N ALA A 264 22.86 -3.36 -23.08
CA ALA A 264 23.39 -2.38 -22.14
C ALA A 264 23.06 -2.71 -20.67
N VAL A 265 21.95 -3.41 -20.41
CA VAL A 265 21.46 -3.70 -19.05
C VAL A 265 21.81 -5.12 -18.58
N ILE A 266 21.74 -6.10 -19.47
CA ILE A 266 22.08 -7.49 -19.15
C ILE A 266 23.60 -7.65 -19.31
N LYS A 267 24.28 -8.13 -18.27
CA LYS A 267 25.74 -8.33 -18.29
C LYS A 267 26.15 -9.76 -18.66
N ASP A 268 25.19 -10.69 -18.67
CA ASP A 268 25.41 -12.09 -19.02
C ASP A 268 25.17 -12.33 -20.53
N PRO A 269 26.21 -12.66 -21.31
CA PRO A 269 26.10 -12.86 -22.75
C PRO A 269 25.26 -14.08 -23.13
N ALA A 270 25.12 -15.08 -22.27
CA ALA A 270 24.30 -16.27 -22.55
C ALA A 270 22.80 -15.96 -22.51
N ILE A 271 22.39 -15.08 -21.58
CA ILE A 271 21.00 -14.62 -21.46
C ILE A 271 20.63 -13.70 -22.63
N ILE A 272 21.57 -12.85 -23.07
CA ILE A 272 21.36 -11.97 -24.24
C ILE A 272 21.12 -12.80 -25.50
N ALA A 273 21.96 -13.81 -25.77
CA ALA A 273 21.86 -14.63 -26.96
C ALA A 273 20.50 -15.35 -27.08
N GLY A 274 20.00 -15.91 -25.97
CA GLY A 274 18.68 -16.57 -25.96
C GLY A 274 17.51 -15.61 -26.15
N VAL A 275 17.61 -14.36 -25.68
CA VAL A 275 16.56 -13.34 -25.86
C VAL A 275 16.60 -12.76 -27.29
N GLU A 276 17.78 -12.56 -27.88
CA GLU A 276 17.93 -12.09 -29.26
C GLU A 276 17.41 -13.13 -30.28
N GLU A 277 17.66 -14.42 -30.04
CA GLU A 277 17.13 -15.53 -30.83
C GLU A 277 15.59 -15.57 -30.78
N LEU A 278 15.01 -15.39 -29.59
CA LEU A 278 13.55 -15.41 -29.37
C LEU A 278 12.85 -14.18 -29.96
N LEU A 279 13.53 -13.04 -30.02
CA LEU A 279 13.01 -11.79 -30.61
C LEU A 279 13.25 -11.69 -32.13
N GLY A 280 13.92 -12.68 -32.74
CA GLY A 280 14.18 -12.71 -34.18
C GLY A 280 15.10 -11.58 -34.68
N ALA A 281 15.89 -10.98 -33.79
CA ALA A 281 16.84 -9.94 -34.15
C ALA A 281 18.07 -10.60 -34.80
N ALA A 282 18.21 -10.48 -36.12
CA ALA A 282 19.40 -11.00 -36.81
C ALA A 282 20.67 -10.32 -36.26
N PRO A 283 21.78 -11.06 -36.09
CA PRO A 283 23.03 -10.47 -35.67
C PRO A 283 23.47 -9.46 -36.73
N THR A 284 23.57 -8.18 -36.36
CA THR A 284 24.24 -7.18 -37.19
C THR A 284 25.71 -7.55 -37.24
N ALA A 285 26.17 -7.99 -38.42
CA ALA A 285 27.58 -8.16 -38.71
C ALA A 285 28.28 -6.79 -38.65
N GLU A 286 29.36 -6.75 -37.86
CA GLU A 286 30.41 -5.72 -37.68
C GLU A 286 30.10 -4.25 -38.00
#